data_AF-A0A154L3M3-F1
#
_entry.id   AF-A0A154L3M3-F1
#
_cell.length_a   1.000
_cell.length_b   1.000
_cell.length_c   1.000
_cell.angle_alpha   90.00
_cell.angle_beta   90.00
_cell.angle_gamma   90.00
#
_symmetry.space_group_name_H-M   'P 1'
#
loop_
_entity.id
_entity.type
_entity.pdbx_description
1 polymer ?
#
loop_
_entity_poly.entity_id
_entity_poly.type
_entity_poly.pdbx_seq_one_letter_code
_entity_poly.pdbx_strand_id
1 'polypeptide(L)'
;MAVSHSREPGFSIGIEEEFWLVDRESRDLATDPAADFLKDCKDELGDQVSSEFMRCQVETGTKVCNSAAEARDQLTHMRSTVADIAGRYDMALLAASTHPFAQWDSQKHTEGERYSTIARDLRTVVDRLLICGMHVHVGIEDDDLRIELMAQASYFLPHLLALTTSSPFWRGRDTGLQTFRLSVFDNLPRTGLPEVFGSWAEYRRHVDMLIQAGVIEDGTKLWWDLRPSDRWPTLEMRIADVCTDLEDAVCVASITRCLMRMLYRLRRNNQRWRIYSNMLVRENRWRACRYGSDAGDKTGLIDFGRAEIVPYADLLEEIIELIRPDAEHFGCVAEIEHARTIIKRGTSARRQREIYTDAVENGASPRDALLAVADHLIAHTVPGEKSAV
;
A
#
# COMPACT_ATOMS: atom_id res chain seq x y z
N MET A 1 -33.28 28.51 2.23
CA MET A 1 -32.39 27.55 1.53
C MET A 1 -32.14 26.40 2.48
N ALA A 2 -32.63 25.21 2.16
CA ALA A 2 -32.38 24.03 2.98
C ALA A 2 -30.88 23.69 2.88
N VAL A 3 -30.17 23.80 3.99
CA VAL A 3 -28.82 23.24 4.10
C VAL A 3 -28.99 21.74 3.96
N SER A 4 -28.69 21.19 2.78
CA SER A 4 -28.55 19.75 2.58
C SER A 4 -27.58 19.27 3.66
N HIS A 5 -28.10 18.60 4.69
CA HIS A 5 -27.25 17.92 5.64
C HIS A 5 -26.70 16.73 4.87
N SER A 6 -25.46 16.84 4.36
CA SER A 6 -24.79 15.70 3.75
C SER A 6 -24.86 14.56 4.75
N ARG A 7 -25.42 13.43 4.32
CA ARG A 7 -25.56 12.23 5.14
C ARG A 7 -24.17 11.81 5.61
N GLU A 8 -24.06 11.34 6.85
CA GLU A 8 -22.79 10.79 7.34
C GLU A 8 -22.33 9.67 6.39
N PRO A 9 -21.07 9.70 5.92
CA PRO A 9 -20.56 8.68 5.04
C PRO A 9 -20.61 7.28 5.65
N GLY A 10 -20.67 6.26 4.81
CA GLY A 10 -20.63 4.88 5.28
C GLY A 10 -19.30 4.50 5.94
N PHE A 11 -18.18 5.11 5.48
CA PHE A 11 -16.81 4.75 5.88
C PHE A 11 -16.53 3.24 5.79
N SER A 12 -17.18 2.54 4.86
CA SER A 12 -16.85 1.16 4.53
C SER A 12 -15.43 1.08 3.98
N ILE A 13 -14.78 -0.06 4.10
CA ILE A 13 -13.42 -0.27 3.61
C ILE A 13 -13.36 -1.33 2.52
N GLY A 14 -12.51 -1.10 1.52
CA GLY A 14 -12.06 -2.10 0.56
C GLY A 14 -10.55 -2.13 0.58
N ILE A 15 -9.94 -3.32 0.53
CA ILE A 15 -8.49 -3.48 0.57
C ILE A 15 -8.06 -4.26 -0.67
N GLU A 16 -7.10 -3.70 -1.40
CA GLU A 16 -6.44 -4.36 -2.52
C GLU A 16 -4.99 -4.68 -2.11
N GLU A 17 -4.54 -5.92 -2.36
CA GLU A 17 -3.17 -6.36 -2.11
C GLU A 17 -2.59 -7.01 -3.36
N GLU A 18 -1.40 -6.54 -3.76
CA GLU A 18 -0.62 -7.10 -4.85
C GLU A 18 0.47 -8.04 -4.28
N PHE A 19 0.64 -9.22 -4.87
CA PHE A 19 1.63 -10.21 -4.42
C PHE A 19 2.50 -10.73 -5.57
N TRP A 20 3.70 -11.19 -5.22
CA TRP A 20 4.56 -11.93 -6.12
C TRP A 20 4.22 -13.42 -6.15
N LEU A 21 4.22 -13.98 -7.35
CA LEU A 21 4.30 -15.42 -7.58
C LEU A 21 5.78 -15.80 -7.74
N VAL A 22 6.25 -16.67 -6.85
CA VAL A 22 7.64 -17.13 -6.84
C VAL A 22 7.72 -18.64 -7.02
N ASP A 23 8.74 -19.10 -7.72
CA ASP A 23 9.04 -20.52 -7.87
C ASP A 23 9.61 -21.08 -6.55
N ARG A 24 9.08 -22.22 -6.06
CA ARG A 24 9.45 -22.75 -4.75
C ARG A 24 10.90 -23.25 -4.66
N GLU A 25 11.49 -23.67 -5.78
CA GLU A 25 12.85 -24.18 -5.79
C GLU A 25 13.86 -23.02 -5.76
N SER A 26 13.74 -22.10 -6.71
CA SER A 26 14.67 -20.98 -6.91
C SER A 26 14.40 -19.78 -6.03
N ARG A 27 13.16 -19.65 -5.51
CA ARG A 27 12.60 -18.46 -4.85
C ARG A 27 12.62 -17.20 -5.72
N ASP A 28 12.87 -17.34 -7.02
CA ASP A 28 12.82 -16.23 -7.95
C ASP A 28 11.39 -16.05 -8.50
N LEU A 29 11.14 -14.93 -9.17
CA LEU A 29 9.84 -14.67 -9.78
C LEU A 29 9.49 -15.76 -10.79
N ALA A 30 8.26 -16.28 -10.68
CA ALA A 30 7.67 -17.16 -11.67
C ALA A 30 7.49 -16.37 -12.98
N THR A 31 8.44 -16.52 -13.90
CA THR A 31 8.54 -15.66 -15.10
C THR A 31 7.43 -15.91 -16.13
N ASP A 32 6.83 -17.11 -16.09
CA ASP A 32 5.73 -17.50 -16.98
C ASP A 32 4.76 -18.44 -16.23
N PRO A 33 3.96 -17.91 -15.30
CA PRO A 33 3.03 -18.73 -14.54
C PRO A 33 1.99 -19.32 -15.49
N ALA A 34 1.59 -20.56 -15.21
CA ALA A 34 0.63 -21.29 -16.02
C ALA A 34 -0.66 -20.48 -16.19
N ALA A 35 -1.20 -20.40 -17.42
CA ALA A 35 -2.43 -19.66 -17.69
C ALA A 35 -3.62 -20.18 -16.84
N ASP A 36 -3.60 -21.47 -16.51
CA ASP A 36 -4.62 -22.12 -15.69
C ASP A 36 -4.58 -21.66 -14.22
N PHE A 37 -3.45 -21.16 -13.71
CA PHE A 37 -3.37 -20.64 -12.33
C PHE A 37 -4.39 -19.52 -12.09
N LEU A 38 -4.40 -18.50 -12.95
CA LEU A 38 -5.32 -17.38 -12.79
C LEU A 38 -6.77 -17.80 -13.03
N LYS A 39 -6.98 -18.74 -13.96
CA LYS A 39 -8.31 -19.31 -14.20
C LYS A 39 -8.83 -19.98 -12.94
N ASP A 40 -8.03 -20.84 -12.31
CA ASP A 40 -8.40 -21.53 -11.07
C ASP A 40 -8.65 -20.55 -9.92
N CYS A 41 -7.83 -19.51 -9.79
CA CYS A 41 -8.06 -18.44 -8.81
C CYS A 41 -9.41 -17.75 -9.05
N LYS A 42 -9.75 -17.45 -10.32
CA LYS A 42 -11.05 -16.84 -10.67
C LYS A 42 -12.22 -17.79 -10.47
N ASP A 43 -12.04 -19.08 -10.68
CA ASP A 43 -13.09 -20.08 -10.44
C ASP A 43 -13.47 -20.13 -8.95
N GLU A 44 -12.52 -19.90 -8.04
CA GLU A 44 -12.75 -19.88 -6.58
C GLU A 44 -13.12 -18.49 -6.02
N LEU A 45 -12.43 -17.42 -6.45
CA LEU A 45 -12.55 -16.07 -5.88
C LEU A 45 -13.37 -15.09 -6.73
N GLY A 46 -13.70 -15.45 -7.98
CA GLY A 46 -14.43 -14.59 -8.90
C GLY A 46 -13.71 -13.26 -9.18
N ASP A 47 -14.44 -12.16 -9.00
CA ASP A 47 -13.93 -10.79 -9.25
C ASP A 47 -12.99 -10.27 -8.15
N GLN A 48 -12.77 -11.04 -7.08
CA GLN A 48 -11.85 -10.66 -6.00
C GLN A 48 -10.38 -10.95 -6.34
N VAL A 49 -10.09 -11.48 -7.54
CA VAL A 49 -8.73 -11.73 -8.03
C VAL A 49 -8.57 -11.28 -9.48
N SER A 50 -7.48 -10.57 -9.75
CA SER A 50 -7.11 -10.05 -11.05
C SER A 50 -5.66 -10.38 -11.39
N SER A 51 -5.36 -10.41 -12.69
CA SER A 51 -3.99 -10.31 -13.18
C SER A 51 -3.53 -8.86 -13.08
N GLU A 52 -2.28 -8.65 -12.68
CA GLU A 52 -1.67 -7.32 -12.66
C GLU A 52 -0.81 -7.06 -13.91
N PHE A 53 -0.16 -5.90 -13.98
CA PHE A 53 0.69 -5.46 -15.10
C PHE A 53 1.72 -6.52 -15.54
N MET A 54 2.34 -7.21 -14.57
CA MET A 54 3.30 -8.30 -14.82
C MET A 54 2.67 -9.65 -14.55
N ARG A 55 3.00 -10.66 -15.36
CA ARG A 55 2.41 -12.00 -15.21
C ARG A 55 2.78 -12.68 -13.89
N CYS A 56 3.92 -12.32 -13.31
CA CYS A 56 4.40 -12.80 -12.02
C CYS A 56 3.73 -12.13 -10.80
N GLN A 57 2.69 -11.31 -11.02
CA GLN A 57 1.93 -10.65 -9.97
C GLN A 57 0.46 -11.07 -9.99
N VAL A 58 -0.11 -11.16 -8.80
CA VAL A 58 -1.54 -11.37 -8.60
C VAL A 58 -2.07 -10.28 -7.67
N GLU A 59 -3.20 -9.69 -8.04
CA GLU A 59 -3.90 -8.70 -7.25
C GLU A 59 -5.13 -9.37 -6.63
N THR A 60 -5.37 -9.12 -5.35
CA THR A 60 -6.60 -9.53 -4.66
C THR A 60 -7.30 -8.31 -4.10
N GLY A 61 -8.63 -8.31 -4.13
CA GLY A 61 -9.46 -7.21 -3.66
C GLY A 61 -10.59 -7.71 -2.78
N THR A 62 -10.72 -7.17 -1.57
CA THR A 62 -11.87 -7.48 -0.73
C THR A 62 -13.16 -6.95 -1.38
N LYS A 63 -14.28 -7.57 -1.04
CA LYS A 63 -15.57 -6.88 -1.17
C LYS A 63 -15.62 -5.69 -0.22
N VAL A 64 -16.69 -4.91 -0.31
CA VAL A 64 -16.94 -3.80 0.62
C VAL A 64 -17.16 -4.36 2.03
N CYS A 65 -16.24 -4.05 2.94
CA CYS A 65 -16.27 -4.47 4.33
C CYS A 65 -16.77 -3.34 5.24
N ASN A 66 -17.55 -3.68 6.26
CA ASN A 66 -18.10 -2.71 7.22
C ASN A 66 -17.36 -2.73 8.57
N SER A 67 -16.49 -3.71 8.79
CA SER A 67 -15.71 -3.86 10.02
C SER A 67 -14.28 -4.35 9.72
N ALA A 68 -13.37 -4.14 10.67
CA ALA A 68 -12.01 -4.67 10.56
C ALA A 68 -11.98 -6.21 10.62
N ALA A 69 -12.89 -6.82 11.38
CA ALA A 69 -13.04 -8.28 11.43
C ALA A 69 -13.44 -8.86 10.07
N GLU A 70 -14.42 -8.25 9.39
CA GLU A 70 -14.82 -8.68 8.05
C GLU A 70 -13.68 -8.55 7.03
N ALA A 71 -12.91 -7.45 7.10
CA ALA A 71 -11.73 -7.27 6.26
C ALA A 71 -10.67 -8.34 6.55
N ARG A 72 -10.40 -8.64 7.83
CA ARG A 72 -9.46 -9.70 8.26
C ARG A 72 -9.86 -11.06 7.71
N ASP A 73 -11.14 -11.43 7.83
CA ASP A 73 -11.65 -12.73 7.36
C ASP A 73 -11.53 -12.85 5.84
N GLN A 74 -11.88 -11.80 5.09
CA GLN A 74 -11.74 -11.79 3.64
C GLN A 74 -10.28 -11.83 3.17
N LEU A 75 -9.40 -11.03 3.78
CA LEU A 75 -7.97 -11.07 3.46
C LEU A 75 -7.37 -12.46 3.78
N THR A 76 -7.77 -13.06 4.90
CA THR A 76 -7.31 -14.42 5.28
C THR A 76 -7.74 -15.42 4.22
N HIS A 77 -9.02 -15.42 3.87
CA HIS A 77 -9.56 -16.30 2.85
C HIS A 77 -8.88 -16.13 1.49
N MET A 78 -8.70 -14.89 1.02
CA MET A 78 -8.05 -14.62 -0.26
C MET A 78 -6.58 -15.05 -0.26
N ARG A 79 -5.79 -14.65 0.75
CA ARG A 79 -4.38 -15.03 0.85
C ARG A 79 -4.20 -16.54 0.92
N SER A 80 -4.98 -17.24 1.75
CA SER A 80 -4.92 -18.71 1.84
C SER A 80 -5.32 -19.38 0.53
N THR A 81 -6.42 -18.95 -0.09
CA THR A 81 -6.91 -19.55 -1.35
C THR A 81 -5.90 -19.38 -2.48
N VAL A 82 -5.35 -18.17 -2.66
CA VAL A 82 -4.35 -17.92 -3.71
C VAL A 82 -3.06 -18.71 -3.43
N ALA A 83 -2.63 -18.82 -2.18
CA ALA A 83 -1.46 -19.60 -1.81
C ALA A 83 -1.64 -21.11 -2.02
N ASP A 84 -2.80 -21.67 -1.65
CA ASP A 84 -3.15 -23.06 -1.89
C ASP A 84 -3.15 -23.38 -3.39
N ILE A 85 -3.76 -22.49 -4.19
CA ILE A 85 -3.79 -22.64 -5.64
C ILE A 85 -2.37 -22.54 -6.20
N ALA A 86 -1.56 -21.55 -5.79
CA ALA A 86 -0.18 -21.39 -6.23
C ALA A 86 0.66 -22.65 -5.92
N GLY A 87 0.44 -23.27 -4.76
CA GLY A 87 1.09 -24.52 -4.37
C GLY A 87 0.85 -25.68 -5.34
N ARG A 88 -0.31 -25.74 -6.01
CA ARG A 88 -0.61 -26.77 -7.03
C ARG A 88 0.21 -26.61 -8.32
N TYR A 89 0.82 -25.44 -8.50
CA TYR A 89 1.64 -25.09 -9.66
C TYR A 89 3.13 -24.93 -9.28
N ASP A 90 3.56 -25.51 -8.15
CA ASP A 90 4.93 -25.39 -7.60
C ASP A 90 5.38 -23.95 -7.33
N MET A 91 4.41 -23.05 -7.13
CA MET A 91 4.63 -21.64 -6.80
C MET A 91 4.27 -21.34 -5.34
N ALA A 92 4.80 -20.23 -4.83
CA ALA A 92 4.42 -19.65 -3.54
C ALA A 92 4.07 -18.17 -3.69
N LEU A 93 3.34 -17.65 -2.70
CA LEU A 93 2.97 -16.25 -2.60
C LEU A 93 4.00 -15.50 -1.76
N LEU A 94 4.42 -14.32 -2.20
CA LEU A 94 5.37 -13.47 -1.46
C LEU A 94 4.86 -12.03 -1.38
N ALA A 95 4.63 -11.56 -0.14
CA ALA A 95 4.14 -10.23 0.19
C ALA A 95 5.30 -9.28 0.57
N ALA A 96 5.78 -8.54 -0.42
CA ALA A 96 6.71 -7.44 -0.27
C ALA A 96 6.62 -6.51 -1.48
N SER A 97 6.80 -5.20 -1.29
CA SER A 97 6.65 -4.26 -2.40
C SER A 97 7.72 -4.36 -3.48
N THR A 98 8.86 -4.98 -3.19
CA THR A 98 9.87 -5.37 -4.20
C THR A 98 10.33 -6.79 -3.91
N HIS A 99 10.61 -7.56 -4.96
CA HIS A 99 11.29 -8.83 -4.80
C HIS A 99 12.76 -8.61 -4.41
N PRO A 100 13.32 -9.30 -3.39
CA PRO A 100 14.64 -8.96 -2.86
C PRO A 100 15.77 -9.04 -3.90
N PHE A 101 15.68 -9.96 -4.85
CA PHE A 101 16.77 -10.24 -5.79
C PHE A 101 16.40 -10.42 -7.25
N ALA A 102 15.10 -10.29 -7.59
CA ALA A 102 14.66 -10.54 -8.95
C ALA A 102 15.33 -9.57 -9.93
N GLN A 103 15.60 -10.05 -11.13
CA GLN A 103 16.07 -9.25 -12.24
C GLN A 103 14.86 -8.88 -13.11
N TRP A 104 14.73 -7.60 -13.46
CA TRP A 104 13.54 -7.09 -14.14
C TRP A 104 13.56 -7.31 -15.65
N ASP A 105 14.75 -7.40 -16.21
CA ASP A 105 15.02 -7.58 -17.64
C ASP A 105 14.63 -8.98 -18.16
N SER A 106 14.34 -9.93 -17.26
CA SER A 106 13.85 -11.26 -17.61
C SER A 106 12.33 -11.42 -17.57
N GLN A 107 11.56 -10.42 -17.11
CA GLN A 107 10.13 -10.56 -16.84
C GLN A 107 9.24 -10.29 -18.07
N LYS A 108 8.13 -11.03 -18.19
CA LYS A 108 7.13 -10.87 -19.27
C LYS A 108 5.93 -10.03 -18.80
N HIS A 109 5.53 -9.06 -19.62
CA HIS A 109 4.32 -8.26 -19.44
C HIS A 109 3.05 -9.08 -19.65
N THR A 110 1.97 -8.74 -18.95
CA THR A 110 0.64 -9.35 -19.18
C THR A 110 0.05 -8.90 -20.51
N GLU A 111 -0.44 -9.85 -21.32
CA GLU A 111 -1.06 -9.54 -22.61
C GLU A 111 -2.43 -8.86 -22.41
N GLY A 112 -2.57 -7.60 -22.85
CA GLY A 112 -3.82 -6.84 -22.80
C GLY A 112 -3.70 -5.47 -23.47
N GLU A 113 -4.78 -5.00 -24.11
CA GLU A 113 -4.78 -3.75 -24.89
C GLU A 113 -4.42 -2.52 -24.03
N ARG A 114 -4.94 -2.46 -22.79
CA ARG A 114 -4.62 -1.42 -21.79
C ARG A 114 -3.12 -1.36 -21.45
N TYR A 115 -2.49 -2.52 -21.24
CA TYR A 115 -1.09 -2.62 -20.82
C TYR A 115 -0.12 -2.36 -21.98
N SER A 116 -0.52 -2.76 -23.19
CA SER A 116 0.21 -2.50 -24.44
C SER A 116 0.34 -1.00 -24.72
N THR A 117 -0.70 -0.23 -24.43
CA THR A 117 -0.69 1.24 -24.55
C THR A 117 0.21 1.88 -23.49
N ILE A 118 0.12 1.44 -22.24
CA ILE A 118 0.98 1.94 -21.14
C ILE A 118 2.47 1.70 -21.43
N ALA A 119 2.84 0.49 -21.87
CA ALA A 119 4.23 0.17 -22.22
C ALA A 119 4.72 0.97 -23.44
N ARG A 120 3.85 1.21 -24.44
CA ARG A 120 4.18 2.03 -25.61
C ARG A 120 4.46 3.48 -25.23
N ASP A 121 3.62 4.05 -24.36
CA ASP A 121 3.65 5.48 -24.04
C ASP A 121 4.74 5.83 -23.01
N LEU A 122 4.99 4.95 -22.05
CA LEU A 122 5.92 5.20 -20.94
C LEU A 122 7.29 4.53 -21.13
N ARG A 123 7.41 3.64 -22.13
CA ARG A 123 8.67 3.03 -22.59
C ARG A 123 9.43 2.38 -21.41
N THR A 124 10.76 2.48 -21.41
CA THR A 124 11.67 1.82 -20.45
C THR A 124 11.39 2.13 -18.97
N VAL A 125 10.63 3.17 -18.66
CA VAL A 125 10.25 3.47 -17.27
C VAL A 125 9.27 2.44 -16.73
N VAL A 126 8.37 1.93 -17.57
CA VAL A 126 7.38 0.90 -17.20
C VAL A 126 7.99 -0.48 -17.03
N ASP A 127 9.06 -0.78 -17.77
CA ASP A 127 9.79 -2.06 -17.61
C ASP A 127 10.37 -2.24 -16.19
N ARG A 128 10.45 -1.16 -15.41
CA ARG A 128 10.89 -1.18 -14.01
C ARG A 128 9.74 -1.37 -13.00
N LEU A 129 8.48 -1.40 -13.42
CA LEU A 129 7.30 -1.54 -12.55
C LEU A 129 7.12 -2.96 -11.99
N LEU A 130 8.22 -3.55 -11.53
CA LEU A 130 8.19 -4.70 -10.65
C LEU A 130 8.06 -4.24 -9.21
N ILE A 131 6.89 -3.70 -8.91
CA ILE A 131 6.51 -3.29 -7.57
C ILE A 131 5.12 -3.81 -7.24
N CYS A 132 4.90 -4.10 -5.96
CA CYS A 132 3.58 -4.39 -5.43
C CYS A 132 3.19 -3.32 -4.41
N GLY A 133 1.90 -3.07 -4.22
CA GLY A 133 1.36 -2.15 -3.22
C GLY A 133 0.13 -2.70 -2.50
N MET A 134 -0.25 -2.01 -1.44
CA MET A 134 -1.54 -2.19 -0.79
C MET A 134 -2.36 -0.90 -0.97
N HIS A 135 -3.61 -1.03 -1.40
CA HIS A 135 -4.53 0.09 -1.51
C HIS A 135 -5.69 -0.07 -0.53
N VAL A 136 -6.10 1.06 0.06
CA VAL A 136 -7.25 1.08 0.99
C VAL A 136 -8.26 2.10 0.48
N HIS A 137 -9.43 1.59 0.10
CA HIS A 137 -10.61 2.39 -0.23
C HIS A 137 -11.39 2.68 1.04
N VAL A 138 -11.78 3.94 1.24
CA VAL A 138 -12.74 4.34 2.28
C VAL A 138 -13.97 4.97 1.62
N GLY A 139 -15.15 4.41 1.90
CA GLY A 139 -16.44 4.86 1.38
C GLY A 139 -16.80 6.26 1.86
N ILE A 140 -16.87 7.20 0.92
CA ILE A 140 -17.24 8.60 1.14
C ILE A 140 -18.09 9.03 -0.06
N GLU A 141 -19.41 9.00 0.12
CA GLU A 141 -20.37 9.13 -0.97
C GLU A 141 -20.52 10.55 -1.51
N ASP A 142 -20.23 11.56 -0.68
CA ASP A 142 -20.29 12.96 -1.08
C ASP A 142 -18.99 13.39 -1.77
N ASP A 143 -19.10 13.82 -3.02
CA ASP A 143 -17.98 14.16 -3.89
C ASP A 143 -17.14 15.34 -3.38
N ASP A 144 -17.77 16.40 -2.88
CA ASP A 144 -17.06 17.55 -2.35
C ASP A 144 -16.38 17.21 -1.03
N LEU A 145 -17.02 16.40 -0.19
CA LEU A 145 -16.41 15.85 1.02
C LEU A 145 -15.18 14.99 0.69
N ARG A 146 -15.22 14.18 -0.37
CA ARG A 146 -14.04 13.41 -0.81
C ARG A 146 -12.84 14.31 -1.10
N ILE A 147 -13.06 15.42 -1.80
CA ILE A 147 -11.98 16.39 -2.09
C ILE A 147 -11.51 17.10 -0.81
N GLU A 148 -12.44 17.51 0.05
CA GLU A 148 -12.13 18.17 1.31
C GLU A 148 -11.28 17.28 2.23
N LEU A 149 -11.64 16.00 2.34
CA LEU A 149 -10.92 15.02 3.15
C LEU A 149 -9.59 14.64 2.51
N MET A 150 -9.51 14.51 1.18
CA MET A 150 -8.25 14.24 0.47
C MET A 150 -7.18 15.29 0.78
N ALA A 151 -7.52 16.57 0.72
CA ALA A 151 -6.59 17.66 0.98
C ALA A 151 -6.01 17.63 2.42
N GLN A 152 -6.82 17.19 3.39
CA GLN A 152 -6.42 17.06 4.78
C GLN A 152 -5.63 15.76 5.04
N ALA A 153 -6.10 14.65 4.46
CA ALA A 153 -5.53 13.32 4.64
C ALA A 153 -4.11 13.19 4.08
N SER A 154 -3.73 14.00 3.08
CA SER A 154 -2.36 14.05 2.54
C SER A 154 -1.28 14.21 3.60
N TYR A 155 -1.56 14.93 4.70
CA TYR A 155 -0.64 15.06 5.83
C TYR A 155 -0.26 13.70 6.45
N PHE A 156 -1.20 12.77 6.50
CA PHE A 156 -1.04 11.49 7.20
C PHE A 156 -0.39 10.40 6.34
N LEU A 157 -0.27 10.60 5.02
CA LEU A 157 0.26 9.59 4.11
C LEU A 157 1.69 9.13 4.47
N PRO A 158 2.65 10.02 4.81
CA PRO A 158 3.97 9.58 5.25
C PRO A 158 3.95 8.76 6.55
N HIS A 159 2.99 9.03 7.45
CA HIS A 159 2.85 8.25 8.67
C HIS A 159 2.38 6.83 8.37
N LEU A 160 1.42 6.66 7.46
CA LEU A 160 0.94 5.34 7.04
C LEU A 160 2.03 4.58 6.28
N LEU A 161 2.80 5.26 5.42
CA LEU A 161 3.93 4.68 4.71
C LEU A 161 4.97 4.10 5.68
N ALA A 162 5.32 4.85 6.74
CA ALA A 162 6.33 4.44 7.72
C ALA A 162 5.99 3.11 8.43
N LEU A 163 4.71 2.74 8.56
CA LEU A 163 4.27 1.45 9.13
C LEU A 163 4.37 0.28 8.14
N THR A 164 4.36 0.57 6.84
CA THR A 164 4.14 -0.45 5.81
C THR A 164 5.42 -0.90 5.10
N THR A 165 6.54 -0.20 5.32
CA THR A 165 7.76 -0.37 4.53
C THR A 165 8.21 -1.84 4.40
N SER A 166 8.36 -2.31 3.16
CA SER A 166 8.64 -3.72 2.84
C SER A 166 9.56 -3.92 1.64
N SER A 167 10.19 -2.86 1.13
CA SER A 167 11.04 -2.91 -0.07
C SER A 167 12.46 -2.36 0.13
N PRO A 168 13.27 -2.95 1.04
CA PRO A 168 14.64 -2.48 1.28
C PRO A 168 15.65 -2.91 0.21
N PHE A 169 15.39 -4.04 -0.45
CA PHE A 169 16.27 -4.62 -1.46
C PHE A 169 15.75 -4.38 -2.88
N TRP A 170 16.69 -4.18 -3.81
CA TRP A 170 16.43 -4.10 -5.24
C TRP A 170 17.54 -4.79 -6.02
N ARG A 171 17.19 -5.81 -6.81
CA ARG A 171 18.14 -6.59 -7.63
C ARG A 171 19.29 -7.18 -6.82
N GLY A 172 19.00 -7.62 -5.61
CA GLY A 172 19.95 -8.29 -4.71
C GLY A 172 20.89 -7.32 -4.00
N ARG A 173 20.55 -6.03 -3.97
CA ARG A 173 21.32 -4.99 -3.27
C ARG A 173 20.43 -4.30 -2.26
N ASP A 174 20.97 -4.09 -1.07
CA ASP A 174 20.36 -3.18 -0.10
C ASP A 174 20.42 -1.76 -0.69
N THR A 175 19.27 -1.13 -0.83
CA THR A 175 19.12 0.22 -1.39
C THR A 175 19.46 1.32 -0.39
N GLY A 176 19.51 0.99 0.90
CA GLY A 176 19.54 1.94 2.01
C GLY A 176 18.20 2.63 2.28
N LEU A 177 17.12 2.30 1.56
CA LEU A 177 15.76 2.80 1.83
C LEU A 177 14.92 1.76 2.57
N GLN A 178 13.95 2.17 3.37
CA GLN A 178 12.95 1.24 3.91
C GLN A 178 11.89 0.88 2.86
N THR A 179 11.57 1.80 1.96
CA THR A 179 10.77 1.51 0.77
C THR A 179 11.43 2.04 -0.50
N PHE A 180 11.77 1.14 -1.41
CA PHE A 180 12.26 1.46 -2.75
C PHE A 180 11.12 1.54 -3.77
N ARG A 181 9.95 0.96 -3.47
CA ARG A 181 8.73 1.00 -4.31
C ARG A 181 8.45 2.39 -4.87
N LEU A 182 8.37 3.38 -3.99
CA LEU A 182 8.02 4.74 -4.38
C LEU A 182 9.12 5.39 -5.23
N SER A 183 10.40 5.04 -5.03
CA SER A 183 11.50 5.53 -5.88
C SER A 183 11.40 5.00 -7.31
N VAL A 184 10.90 3.77 -7.49
CA VAL A 184 10.58 3.23 -8.82
C VAL A 184 9.39 3.98 -9.41
N PHE A 185 8.31 4.11 -8.63
CA PHE A 185 7.04 4.68 -9.07
C PHE A 185 7.14 6.16 -9.44
N ASP A 186 7.90 6.97 -8.69
CA ASP A 186 8.08 8.41 -8.88
C ASP A 186 8.73 8.79 -10.23
N ASN A 187 9.28 7.82 -10.97
CA ASN A 187 9.77 8.06 -12.33
C ASN A 187 8.65 8.18 -13.38
N LEU A 188 7.41 7.82 -13.02
CA LEU A 188 6.25 7.96 -13.90
C LEU A 188 5.63 9.36 -13.78
N PRO A 189 5.04 9.90 -14.86
CA PRO A 189 4.29 11.15 -14.79
C PRO A 189 3.05 10.99 -13.90
N ARG A 190 2.58 12.08 -13.27
CA ARG A 190 1.34 12.10 -12.47
C ARG A 190 1.36 11.16 -11.24
N THR A 191 2.53 11.01 -10.62
CA THR A 191 2.75 10.26 -9.39
C THR A 191 3.00 11.16 -8.18
N GLY A 192 2.93 10.58 -6.98
CA GLY A 192 3.22 11.25 -5.72
C GLY A 192 1.97 11.85 -5.07
N LEU A 193 2.15 12.91 -4.28
CA LEU A 193 1.05 13.51 -3.53
C LEU A 193 -0.02 14.11 -4.46
N PRO A 194 -1.32 14.03 -4.08
CA PRO A 194 -2.37 14.70 -4.83
C PRO A 194 -2.22 16.22 -4.79
N GLU A 195 -2.75 16.87 -5.82
CA GLU A 195 -2.95 18.32 -5.83
C GLU A 195 -4.11 18.70 -4.90
N VAL A 196 -4.11 19.96 -4.46
CA VAL A 196 -5.17 20.49 -3.58
C VAL A 196 -6.21 21.21 -4.43
N PHE A 197 -7.46 20.76 -4.33
CA PHE A 197 -8.61 21.36 -5.02
C PHE A 197 -9.61 21.90 -3.99
N GLY A 198 -10.34 22.96 -4.35
CA GLY A 198 -11.38 23.55 -3.51
C GLY A 198 -12.76 22.90 -3.63
N SER A 199 -12.98 22.08 -4.65
CA SER A 199 -14.26 21.38 -4.90
C SER A 199 -14.10 20.20 -5.84
N TRP A 200 -15.08 19.31 -5.88
CA TRP A 200 -15.18 18.24 -6.87
C TRP A 200 -15.20 18.77 -8.30
N ALA A 201 -15.92 19.86 -8.54
CA ALA A 201 -16.00 20.48 -9.86
C ALA A 201 -14.64 20.99 -10.34
N GLU A 202 -13.80 21.51 -9.44
CA GLU A 202 -12.44 21.93 -9.78
C GLU A 202 -11.54 20.74 -10.12
N TYR A 203 -11.59 19.68 -9.31
CA TYR A 203 -10.90 18.43 -9.59
C TYR A 203 -11.32 17.87 -10.96
N ARG A 204 -12.62 17.72 -11.22
CA ARG A 204 -13.14 17.20 -12.49
C ARG A 204 -12.69 18.03 -13.69
N ARG A 205 -12.74 19.37 -13.61
CA ARG A 205 -12.20 20.22 -14.69
C ARG A 205 -10.73 19.93 -15.00
N HIS A 206 -9.92 19.66 -13.97
CA HIS A 206 -8.52 19.33 -14.15
C HIS A 206 -8.32 17.97 -14.83
N VAL A 207 -9.07 16.94 -14.40
CA VAL A 207 -9.02 15.61 -15.01
C VAL A 207 -9.56 15.63 -16.44
N ASP A 208 -10.71 16.27 -16.66
CA ASP A 208 -11.37 16.36 -17.96
C ASP A 208 -10.49 17.08 -18.99
N MET A 209 -9.66 18.04 -18.57
CA MET A 209 -8.68 18.68 -19.45
C MET A 209 -7.65 17.68 -19.97
N LEU A 210 -7.15 16.78 -19.12
CA LEU A 210 -6.19 15.73 -19.53
C LEU A 210 -6.84 14.69 -20.45
N ILE A 211 -8.10 14.34 -20.19
CA ILE A 211 -8.90 13.44 -21.03
C ILE A 211 -9.16 14.06 -22.39
N GLN A 212 -9.63 15.31 -22.44
CA GLN A 212 -9.92 16.03 -23.69
C GLN A 212 -8.65 16.26 -24.53
N ALA A 213 -7.51 16.45 -23.89
CA ALA A 213 -6.21 16.52 -24.55
C ALA A 213 -5.72 15.16 -25.08
N GLY A 214 -6.39 14.05 -24.75
CA GLY A 214 -6.02 12.69 -25.17
C GLY A 214 -4.78 12.14 -24.46
N VAL A 215 -4.39 12.72 -23.32
CA VAL A 215 -3.17 12.31 -22.58
C VAL A 215 -3.44 11.13 -21.65
N ILE A 216 -4.69 10.97 -21.20
CA ILE A 216 -5.18 9.86 -20.38
C ILE A 216 -6.60 9.48 -20.81
N GLU A 217 -6.97 8.21 -20.62
CA GLU A 217 -8.31 7.71 -20.95
C GLU A 217 -9.35 8.09 -19.88
N ASP A 218 -8.93 8.06 -18.61
CA ASP A 218 -9.77 8.34 -17.44
C ASP A 218 -8.91 8.72 -16.22
N GLY A 219 -9.57 8.97 -15.08
CA GLY A 219 -8.91 9.32 -13.82
C GLY A 219 -8.05 8.20 -13.22
N THR A 220 -8.17 6.94 -13.68
CA THR A 220 -7.37 5.82 -13.17
C THR A 220 -5.88 5.92 -13.51
N LYS A 221 -5.53 6.80 -14.45
CA LYS A 221 -4.15 7.13 -14.86
C LYS A 221 -3.51 8.26 -14.04
N LEU A 222 -4.20 8.73 -13.00
CA LEU A 222 -3.62 9.52 -11.92
C LEU A 222 -3.09 8.56 -10.85
N TRP A 223 -1.78 8.47 -10.73
CA TRP A 223 -1.09 7.54 -9.85
C TRP A 223 -0.67 8.22 -8.55
N TRP A 224 -1.61 8.96 -7.95
CA TRP A 224 -1.36 9.67 -6.71
C TRP A 224 -1.37 8.72 -5.50
N ASP A 225 -0.62 9.12 -4.47
CA ASP A 225 -0.53 8.45 -3.16
C ASP A 225 -1.89 8.37 -2.45
N LEU A 226 -2.82 9.26 -2.81
CA LEU A 226 -4.22 9.29 -2.40
C LEU A 226 -5.05 9.91 -3.52
N ARG A 227 -6.18 9.30 -3.90
CA ARG A 227 -7.05 9.84 -4.95
C ARG A 227 -8.52 9.53 -4.72
N PRO A 228 -9.45 10.31 -5.29
CA PRO A 228 -10.83 9.87 -5.42
C PRO A 228 -10.87 8.73 -6.45
N SER A 229 -11.57 7.64 -6.13
CA SER A 229 -11.79 6.59 -7.12
C SER A 229 -12.77 7.09 -8.18
N ASP A 230 -12.44 6.83 -9.45
CA ASP A 230 -13.31 7.15 -10.61
C ASP A 230 -14.42 6.09 -10.78
N ARG A 231 -14.21 4.88 -10.25
CA ARG A 231 -15.16 3.76 -10.34
C ARG A 231 -16.07 3.66 -9.12
N TRP A 232 -15.56 4.01 -7.94
CA TRP A 232 -16.25 3.83 -6.68
C TRP A 232 -16.39 5.15 -5.92
N PRO A 233 -17.45 5.33 -5.10
CA PRO A 233 -17.62 6.51 -4.26
C PRO A 233 -16.70 6.43 -3.02
N THR A 234 -15.40 6.35 -3.26
CA THR A 234 -14.38 6.15 -2.24
C THR A 234 -13.24 7.13 -2.40
N LEU A 235 -12.51 7.34 -1.32
CA LEU A 235 -11.15 7.87 -1.35
C LEU A 235 -10.16 6.70 -1.17
N GLU A 236 -9.19 6.61 -2.06
CA GLU A 236 -8.32 5.46 -2.24
C GLU A 236 -6.89 5.84 -1.87
N MET A 237 -6.38 5.32 -0.75
CA MET A 237 -4.99 5.45 -0.34
C MET A 237 -4.13 4.43 -1.10
N ARG A 238 -3.04 4.87 -1.71
CA ARG A 238 -2.15 4.03 -2.55
C ARG A 238 -0.67 4.12 -2.21
N ILE A 239 -0.32 4.89 -1.18
CA ILE A 239 1.06 5.09 -0.76
C ILE A 239 1.68 3.85 -0.14
N ALA A 240 0.87 3.00 0.50
CA ALA A 240 1.34 1.90 1.33
C ALA A 240 2.14 0.87 0.53
N ASP A 241 3.19 0.39 1.17
CA ASP A 241 3.86 -0.85 0.78
C ASP A 241 2.96 -2.05 1.14
N VAL A 242 3.16 -3.19 0.49
CA VAL A 242 2.47 -4.44 0.85
C VAL A 242 2.95 -4.88 2.23
N CYS A 243 2.00 -5.15 3.12
CA CYS A 243 2.28 -5.71 4.44
C CYS A 243 2.52 -7.21 4.33
N THR A 244 3.70 -7.68 4.74
CA THR A 244 3.97 -9.13 4.80
C THR A 244 3.00 -9.85 5.72
N ASP A 245 2.83 -9.35 6.96
CA ASP A 245 1.84 -9.90 7.89
C ASP A 245 0.46 -9.31 7.64
N LEU A 246 -0.57 -10.17 7.62
CA LEU A 246 -1.96 -9.75 7.42
C LEU A 246 -2.47 -8.79 8.50
N GLU A 247 -2.07 -9.01 9.76
CA GLU A 247 -2.46 -8.15 10.89
C GLU A 247 -2.00 -6.71 10.72
N ASP A 248 -0.85 -6.51 10.06
CA ASP A 248 -0.32 -5.18 9.75
C ASP A 248 -1.19 -4.49 8.68
N ALA A 249 -1.66 -5.23 7.66
CA ALA A 249 -2.57 -4.73 6.63
C ALA A 249 -3.90 -4.26 7.25
N VAL A 250 -4.49 -5.07 8.13
CA VAL A 250 -5.74 -4.75 8.83
C VAL A 250 -5.58 -3.54 9.76
N CYS A 251 -4.44 -3.45 10.45
CA CYS A 251 -4.09 -2.28 11.26
C CYS A 251 -4.05 -1.00 10.42
N VAL A 252 -3.31 -1.00 9.32
CA VAL A 252 -3.16 0.17 8.45
C VAL A 252 -4.50 0.57 7.81
N ALA A 253 -5.29 -0.39 7.34
CA ALA A 253 -6.64 -0.13 6.82
C ALA A 253 -7.57 0.49 7.89
N SER A 254 -7.48 0.01 9.14
CA SER A 254 -8.25 0.54 10.27
C SER A 254 -7.83 1.97 10.63
N ILE A 255 -6.52 2.27 10.66
CA ILE A 255 -6.02 3.63 10.89
C ILE A 255 -6.50 4.56 9.78
N THR A 256 -6.40 4.16 8.51
CA THR A 256 -6.89 4.94 7.36
C THR A 256 -8.37 5.27 7.49
N ARG A 257 -9.20 4.27 7.83
CA ARG A 257 -10.64 4.46 8.08
C ARG A 257 -10.91 5.44 9.21
N CYS A 258 -10.21 5.27 10.35
CA CYS A 258 -10.36 6.12 11.52
C CYS A 258 -9.89 7.56 11.25
N LEU A 259 -8.82 7.76 10.48
CA LEU A 259 -8.36 9.08 10.05
C LEU A 259 -9.42 9.80 9.20
N MET A 260 -10.03 9.11 8.23
CA MET A 260 -11.09 9.70 7.41
C MET A 260 -12.29 10.14 8.25
N ARG A 261 -12.71 9.31 9.21
CA ARG A 261 -13.80 9.68 10.12
C ARG A 261 -13.41 10.79 11.07
N MET A 262 -12.19 10.78 11.60
CA MET A 262 -11.67 11.83 12.48
C MET A 262 -11.69 13.19 11.76
N LEU A 263 -11.25 13.24 10.50
CA LEU A 263 -11.31 14.45 9.68
C LEU A 263 -12.76 14.91 9.44
N TYR A 264 -13.67 13.98 9.17
CA TYR A 264 -15.10 14.29 9.08
C TYR A 264 -15.68 14.79 10.42
N ARG A 265 -15.25 14.24 11.56
CA ARG A 265 -15.65 14.67 12.90
C ARG A 265 -15.16 16.10 13.19
N LEU A 266 -13.94 16.45 12.79
CA LEU A 266 -13.45 17.83 12.84
C LEU A 266 -14.35 18.76 12.04
N ARG A 267 -14.67 18.39 10.79
CA ARG A 267 -15.58 19.16 9.93
C ARG A 267 -16.94 19.39 10.59
N ARG A 268 -17.52 18.36 11.21
CA ARG A 268 -18.80 18.46 11.94
C ARG A 268 -18.74 19.45 13.11
N ASN A 269 -17.55 19.69 13.66
CA ASN A 269 -17.29 20.66 14.71
C ASN A 269 -16.84 22.04 14.18
N ASN A 270 -17.02 22.32 12.88
CA ASN A 270 -16.51 23.52 12.20
C ASN A 270 -14.98 23.70 12.36
N GLN A 271 -14.25 22.59 12.44
CA GLN A 271 -12.80 22.54 12.45
C GLN A 271 -12.30 21.84 11.18
N ARG A 272 -11.03 22.03 10.86
CA ARG A 272 -10.35 21.27 9.81
C ARG A 272 -8.92 21.00 10.23
N TRP A 273 -8.36 19.89 9.76
CA TRP A 273 -6.92 19.68 9.83
C TRP A 273 -6.20 20.69 8.95
N ARG A 274 -4.99 21.09 9.37
CA ARG A 274 -4.21 22.06 8.62
C ARG A 274 -3.71 21.42 7.33
N ILE A 275 -3.97 22.10 6.20
CA ILE A 275 -3.39 21.74 4.91
C ILE A 275 -1.99 22.35 4.84
N TYR A 276 -0.98 21.49 4.71
CA TYR A 276 0.41 21.88 4.54
C TYR A 276 0.78 21.92 3.06
N SER A 277 1.85 22.64 2.71
CA SER A 277 2.35 22.64 1.34
C SER A 277 2.85 21.24 0.96
N ASN A 278 2.65 20.85 -0.31
CA ASN A 278 3.14 19.59 -0.83
C ASN A 278 4.66 19.44 -0.68
N MET A 279 5.42 20.54 -0.64
CA MET A 279 6.87 20.50 -0.37
C MET A 279 7.18 19.88 1.00
N LEU A 280 6.48 20.32 2.06
CA LEU A 280 6.70 19.81 3.42
C LEU A 280 6.26 18.34 3.55
N VAL A 281 5.09 18.01 3.00
CA VAL A 281 4.59 16.62 3.04
C VAL A 281 5.50 15.70 2.22
N ARG A 282 6.06 16.16 1.09
CA ARG A 282 7.07 15.41 0.30
C ARG A 282 8.34 15.15 1.09
N GLU A 283 8.78 16.08 1.93
CA GLU A 283 9.94 15.85 2.80
C GLU A 283 9.64 14.72 3.79
N ASN A 284 8.48 14.73 4.46
CA ASN A 284 8.09 13.61 5.33
C ASN A 284 7.91 12.30 4.55
N ARG A 285 7.38 12.35 3.32
CA ARG A 285 7.30 11.18 2.44
C ARG A 285 8.69 10.60 2.17
N TRP A 286 9.67 11.43 1.82
CA TRP A 286 11.05 11.00 1.64
C TRP A 286 11.65 10.41 2.92
N ARG A 287 11.41 11.04 4.07
CA ARG A 287 11.89 10.53 5.37
C ARG A 287 11.27 9.17 5.71
N ALA A 288 9.98 8.99 5.47
CA ALA A 288 9.33 7.68 5.59
C ALA A 288 9.94 6.66 4.61
N CYS A 289 10.27 7.06 3.38
CA CYS A 289 10.98 6.18 2.44
C CYS A 289 12.36 5.76 2.95
N ARG A 290 13.14 6.71 3.46
CA ARG A 290 14.54 6.48 3.84
C ARG A 290 14.69 5.79 5.20
N TYR A 291 13.88 6.19 6.18
CA TYR A 291 14.05 5.81 7.59
C TYR A 291 12.88 4.97 8.13
N GLY A 292 11.71 4.99 7.48
CA GLY A 292 10.54 4.25 7.94
C GLY A 292 10.18 4.60 9.39
N SER A 293 9.84 3.59 10.18
CA SER A 293 9.58 3.70 11.61
C SER A 293 10.81 3.38 12.48
N ASP A 294 12.02 3.32 11.91
CA ASP A 294 13.23 2.96 12.66
C ASP A 294 13.68 4.08 13.59
N ALA A 295 14.09 3.69 14.79
CA ALA A 295 14.69 4.59 15.77
C ALA A 295 16.20 4.75 15.50
N GLY A 296 16.70 5.96 15.71
CA GLY A 296 18.10 6.31 15.45
C GLY A 296 18.32 7.82 15.45
N ASP A 297 19.58 8.25 15.39
CA ASP A 297 19.92 9.67 15.38
C ASP A 297 19.35 10.36 14.12
N LYS A 298 18.60 11.45 14.32
CA LYS A 298 17.89 12.21 13.27
C LYS A 298 16.93 11.38 12.39
N THR A 299 16.48 10.23 12.88
CA THR A 299 15.38 9.43 12.28
C THR A 299 14.02 9.93 12.78
N GLY A 300 12.92 9.51 12.14
CA GLY A 300 11.57 9.99 12.43
C GLY A 300 11.07 10.99 11.39
N LEU A 301 9.95 11.65 11.68
CA LEU A 301 9.30 12.58 10.75
C LEU A 301 9.30 13.99 11.33
N ILE A 302 9.18 14.98 10.46
CA ILE A 302 9.11 16.38 10.89
C ILE A 302 7.71 16.64 11.44
N ASP A 303 7.63 17.08 12.69
CA ASP A 303 6.45 17.77 13.18
C ASP A 303 6.51 19.21 12.69
N PHE A 304 5.59 19.58 11.81
CA PHE A 304 5.57 20.92 11.21
C PHE A 304 5.10 22.02 12.17
N GLY A 305 4.43 21.68 13.27
CA GLY A 305 4.07 22.61 14.33
C GLY A 305 5.25 22.94 15.23
N ARG A 306 6.04 21.92 15.58
CA ARG A 306 7.26 22.04 16.40
C ARG A 306 8.51 22.46 15.60
N ALA A 307 8.46 22.30 14.27
CA ALA A 307 9.58 22.54 13.35
C ALA A 307 10.83 21.71 13.68
N GLU A 308 10.64 20.46 14.12
CA GLU A 308 11.72 19.54 14.47
C GLU A 308 11.40 18.12 14.02
N ILE A 309 12.44 17.29 13.98
CA ILE A 309 12.29 15.85 13.75
C ILE A 309 11.89 15.20 15.07
N VAL A 310 10.76 14.50 15.05
CA VAL A 310 10.22 13.76 16.20
C VAL A 310 10.32 12.25 15.92
N PRO A 311 10.73 11.43 16.91
CA PRO A 311 10.71 9.98 16.77
C PRO A 311 9.34 9.48 16.30
N TYR A 312 9.33 8.54 15.35
CA TYR A 312 8.07 8.09 14.76
C TYR A 312 7.15 7.41 15.77
N ALA A 313 7.71 6.73 16.79
CA ALA A 313 6.92 6.12 17.86
C ALA A 313 6.07 7.15 18.62
N ASP A 314 6.63 8.32 18.91
CA ASP A 314 5.92 9.39 19.62
C ASP A 314 4.78 9.96 18.75
N LEU A 315 5.07 10.21 17.46
CA LEU A 315 4.07 10.67 16.49
C LEU A 315 2.94 9.64 16.29
N LEU A 316 3.25 8.34 16.33
CA LEU A 316 2.25 7.29 16.25
C LEU A 316 1.33 7.32 17.47
N GLU A 317 1.86 7.49 18.68
CA GLU A 317 1.03 7.59 19.89
C GLU A 317 0.08 8.78 19.80
N GLU A 318 0.54 9.94 19.32
CA GLU A 318 -0.31 11.11 19.08
C GLU A 318 -1.43 10.80 18.06
N ILE A 319 -1.13 10.07 16.98
CA ILE A 319 -2.12 9.64 15.99
C ILE A 319 -3.14 8.67 16.62
N ILE A 320 -2.68 7.68 17.40
CA ILE A 320 -3.55 6.72 18.09
C ILE A 320 -4.49 7.45 19.05
N GLU A 321 -3.99 8.42 19.82
CA GLU A 321 -4.81 9.25 20.70
C GLU A 321 -5.83 10.08 19.91
N LEU A 322 -5.41 10.71 18.82
CA LEU A 322 -6.26 11.54 17.96
C LEU A 322 -7.44 10.76 17.37
N ILE A 323 -7.21 9.52 16.95
CA ILE A 323 -8.21 8.67 16.29
C ILE A 323 -8.91 7.69 17.24
N ARG A 324 -8.57 7.65 18.53
CA ARG A 324 -9.18 6.73 19.50
C ARG A 324 -10.71 6.80 19.54
N PRO A 325 -11.36 7.99 19.57
CA PRO A 325 -12.82 8.06 19.54
C PRO A 325 -13.45 7.44 18.28
N ASP A 326 -12.72 7.50 17.16
CA ASP A 326 -13.15 6.95 15.87
C ASP A 326 -12.95 5.43 15.83
N ALA A 327 -11.89 4.92 16.45
CA ALA A 327 -11.68 3.48 16.62
C ALA A 327 -12.68 2.84 17.60
N GLU A 328 -13.04 3.52 18.69
CA GLU A 328 -14.13 3.10 19.58
C GLU A 328 -15.47 3.03 18.83
N HIS A 329 -15.75 4.04 18.00
CA HIS A 329 -16.96 4.06 17.17
C HIS A 329 -17.04 2.87 16.19
N PHE A 330 -15.92 2.50 15.58
CA PHE A 330 -15.86 1.36 14.65
C PHE A 330 -15.60 0.00 15.33
N GLY A 331 -15.34 -0.01 16.64
CA GLY A 331 -14.96 -1.21 17.38
C GLY A 331 -13.60 -1.80 16.96
N CYS A 332 -12.66 -0.97 16.49
CA CYS A 332 -11.36 -1.40 15.97
C CYS A 332 -10.15 -0.85 16.77
N VAL A 333 -10.34 -0.66 18.09
CA VAL A 333 -9.27 -0.17 18.98
C VAL A 333 -8.08 -1.12 18.98
N ALA A 334 -8.31 -2.43 19.05
CA ALA A 334 -7.25 -3.42 19.04
C ALA A 334 -6.41 -3.36 17.74
N GLU A 335 -7.07 -3.15 16.60
CA GLU A 335 -6.42 -3.05 15.30
C GLU A 335 -5.54 -1.81 15.19
N ILE A 336 -5.98 -0.64 15.64
CA ILE A 336 -5.11 0.55 15.59
C ILE A 336 -3.95 0.45 16.60
N GLU A 337 -4.15 -0.23 17.73
CA GLU A 337 -3.11 -0.41 18.74
C GLU A 337 -2.06 -1.46 18.32
N HIS A 338 -2.38 -2.33 17.36
CA HIS A 338 -1.42 -3.23 16.73
C HIS A 338 -0.26 -2.48 16.05
N ALA A 339 -0.42 -1.20 15.71
CA ALA A 339 0.68 -0.38 15.20
C ALA A 339 1.88 -0.32 16.17
N ARG A 340 1.64 -0.45 17.49
CA ARG A 340 2.72 -0.58 18.50
C ARG A 340 3.51 -1.88 18.33
N THR A 341 2.84 -2.97 17.95
CA THR A 341 3.48 -4.24 17.60
C THR A 341 4.37 -4.08 16.37
N ILE A 342 3.90 -3.37 15.35
CA ILE A 342 4.68 -3.07 14.12
C ILE A 342 5.96 -2.34 14.49
N ILE A 343 5.90 -1.25 15.27
CA ILE A 343 7.09 -0.49 15.66
C ILE A 343 8.07 -1.35 16.47
N LYS A 344 7.54 -2.06 17.48
CA LYS A 344 8.35 -2.88 18.40
C LYS A 344 9.08 -4.01 17.68
N ARG A 345 8.39 -4.73 16.78
CA ARG A 345 8.95 -5.81 15.97
C ARG A 345 9.81 -5.29 14.82
N GLY A 346 9.50 -4.10 14.31
CA GLY A 346 9.98 -3.61 13.02
C GLY A 346 9.04 -3.97 11.88
N THR A 347 9.05 -3.13 10.85
CA THR A 347 8.35 -3.38 9.58
C THR A 347 9.01 -4.54 8.84
N SER A 348 8.40 -4.97 7.72
CA SER A 348 8.98 -6.00 6.87
C SER A 348 10.39 -5.61 6.41
N ALA A 349 10.62 -4.34 6.05
CA ALA A 349 11.93 -3.89 5.59
C ALA A 349 13.05 -4.07 6.63
N ARG A 350 12.78 -3.79 7.91
CA ARG A 350 13.75 -4.03 9.00
C ARG A 350 14.04 -5.51 9.16
N ARG A 351 13.00 -6.34 9.24
CA ARG A 351 13.14 -7.80 9.41
C ARG A 351 13.92 -8.43 8.26
N GLN A 352 13.66 -8.02 7.01
CA GLN A 352 14.43 -8.50 5.85
C GLN A 352 15.93 -8.18 5.99
N ARG A 353 16.29 -6.98 6.46
CA ARG A 353 17.70 -6.60 6.68
C ARG A 353 18.35 -7.34 7.84
N GLU A 354 17.61 -7.57 8.93
CA GLU A 354 18.07 -8.34 10.08
C GLU A 354 18.39 -9.79 9.65
N ILE A 355 17.45 -10.45 8.95
CA ILE A 355 17.66 -11.82 8.43
C ILE A 355 18.84 -11.88 7.47
N TYR A 356 18.97 -10.92 6.56
CA TYR A 356 20.10 -10.88 5.63
C TYR A 356 21.43 -10.72 6.37
N THR A 357 21.49 -9.78 7.33
CA THR A 357 22.70 -9.52 8.12
C THR A 357 23.08 -10.73 8.95
N ASP A 358 22.13 -11.32 9.68
CA ASP A 358 22.34 -12.50 10.50
C ASP A 358 22.84 -13.69 9.66
N ALA A 359 22.27 -13.92 8.48
CA ALA A 359 22.71 -14.98 7.59
C ALA A 359 24.16 -14.77 7.12
N VAL A 360 24.51 -13.54 6.71
CA VAL A 360 25.87 -13.19 6.27
C VAL A 360 26.88 -13.31 7.41
N GLU A 361 26.53 -12.84 8.62
CA GLU A 361 27.38 -12.96 9.81
C GLU A 361 27.63 -14.42 10.21
N ASN A 362 26.66 -15.30 9.94
CA ASN A 362 26.79 -16.75 10.10
C ASN A 362 27.48 -17.46 8.92
N GLY A 363 28.04 -16.70 7.97
CA GLY A 363 28.87 -17.22 6.88
C GLY A 363 28.13 -17.57 5.59
N ALA A 364 26.84 -17.25 5.46
CA ALA A 364 26.11 -17.43 4.22
C ALA A 364 26.65 -16.50 3.11
N SER A 365 26.58 -16.94 1.86
CA SER A 365 26.85 -16.04 0.74
C SER A 365 25.75 -14.96 0.65
N PRO A 366 26.01 -13.79 0.04
CA PRO A 366 24.96 -12.79 -0.19
C PRO A 366 23.72 -13.33 -0.90
N ARG A 367 23.90 -14.32 -1.79
CA ARG A 367 22.78 -14.97 -2.48
C ARG A 367 21.96 -15.83 -1.53
N ASP A 368 22.61 -16.64 -0.70
CA ASP A 368 21.91 -17.53 0.25
C ASP A 368 21.20 -16.72 1.34
N ALA A 369 21.79 -15.60 1.78
CA ALA A 369 21.13 -14.68 2.70
C ALA A 369 19.86 -14.08 2.10
N LEU A 370 19.88 -13.72 0.81
CA LEU A 370 18.69 -13.24 0.08
C LEU A 370 17.63 -14.33 -0.12
N LEU A 371 18.04 -15.59 -0.28
CA LEU A 371 17.12 -16.73 -0.30
C LEU A 371 16.44 -16.92 1.06
N ALA A 372 17.19 -16.78 2.17
CA ALA A 372 16.62 -16.82 3.52
C ALA A 372 15.60 -15.69 3.76
N VAL A 373 15.86 -14.50 3.20
CA VAL A 373 14.88 -13.40 3.21
C VAL A 373 13.61 -13.78 2.46
N ALA A 374 13.73 -14.35 1.25
CA ALA A 374 12.56 -14.78 0.47
C ALA A 374 11.77 -15.89 1.19
N ASP A 375 12.46 -16.87 1.78
CA ASP A 375 11.83 -17.95 2.56
C ASP A 375 11.05 -17.39 3.77
N HIS A 376 11.60 -16.40 4.46
CA HIS A 376 10.88 -15.70 5.53
C HIS A 376 9.62 -15.00 5.05
N LEU A 377 9.71 -14.26 3.93
CA LEU A 377 8.58 -13.54 3.36
C LEU A 377 7.47 -14.51 2.93
N ILE A 378 7.82 -15.61 2.26
CA ILE A 378 6.87 -16.67 1.87
C ILE A 378 6.15 -17.21 3.11
N ALA A 379 6.91 -17.60 4.14
CA ALA A 379 6.36 -18.20 5.35
C ALA A 379 5.42 -17.27 6.15
N HIS A 380 5.59 -15.96 6.05
CA HIS A 380 4.77 -14.98 6.78
C HIS A 380 3.66 -14.36 5.92
N THR A 381 3.65 -14.61 4.61
CA THR A 381 2.64 -14.06 3.70
C THR A 381 1.24 -14.63 4.00
N VAL A 382 1.15 -15.91 4.34
CA VAL A 382 -0.13 -16.61 4.56
C VAL A 382 -0.37 -16.82 6.07
N PRO A 383 -1.52 -16.42 6.61
CA PRO A 383 -1.84 -16.67 8.02
C PRO A 383 -1.94 -18.17 8.30
N GLY A 384 -1.23 -18.66 9.32
CA GLY A 384 -1.40 -20.02 9.85
C GLY A 384 -0.44 -21.09 9.32
N GLU A 385 0.37 -20.82 8.30
CA GLU A 385 1.50 -21.68 7.95
C GLU A 385 2.70 -21.34 8.84
N LYS A 386 2.70 -21.84 10.08
CA LYS A 386 3.99 -22.05 10.75
C LYS A 386 4.71 -23.16 9.98
N SER A 387 5.46 -22.80 8.94
CA SER A 387 6.37 -23.72 8.28
C SER A 387 7.23 -24.37 9.35
N ALA A 388 7.06 -25.68 9.52
CA ALA A 388 8.02 -26.52 10.18
C ALA A 388 9.27 -26.50 9.30
N VAL A 389 10.22 -25.63 9.66
CA VAL A 389 11.61 -25.71 9.18
C VAL A 389 12.41 -26.47 10.23
#